data_AF-A0A969B1T7-F1
#
_entry.id   AF-A0A969B1T7-F1
#
_cell.length_a   1.000
_cell.length_b   1.000
_cell.length_c   1.000
_cell.angle_alpha   90.00
_cell.angle_beta   90.00
_cell.angle_gamma   90.00
#
_symmetry.space_group_name_H-M   'P 1'
#
loop_
_entity.id
_entity.type
_entity.pdbx_description
1 polymer ?
#
loop_
_entity_poly.entity_id
_entity_poly.type
_entity_poly.pdbx_seq_one_letter_code
_entity_poly.pdbx_strand_id
1 'polypeptide(L)'
;MAQGLVEGKMPATDLHNLRVRLKKTKNGLLKNSRSFRSGFQFEKVTWHTIQKSLKPKEAAVEIIRLVDGLVYGALIITPETTQQPVMSLVMSTKSKHLDKQFYKNYYNSITLQSEDSLSYKTYWQPIIDSIRSHMPKQKMPQRIYISNDGIYNQLNLNALQDPRNGKFVLDETDLVVVTNTKDILNPRVSPK
;
A
#
# COMPACT_ATOMS: atom_id res chain seq x y z
N MET A 1 19.97 8.08 8.76
CA MET A 1 18.81 7.76 7.88
C MET A 1 17.71 7.02 8.62
N ALA A 2 17.88 5.73 8.98
CA ALA A 2 16.85 4.93 9.66
C ALA A 2 16.41 5.49 11.03
N GLN A 3 17.36 5.98 11.84
CA GLN A 3 17.09 6.52 13.17
C GLN A 3 16.32 7.86 13.12
N GLY A 4 16.59 8.72 12.13
CA GLY A 4 15.87 10.00 11.96
C GLY A 4 14.43 9.87 11.45
N LEU A 5 14.13 8.83 10.67
CA LEU A 5 12.76 8.44 10.30
C LEU A 5 11.92 8.09 11.52
N VAL A 6 12.51 7.26 12.37
CA VAL A 6 11.94 6.69 13.58
C VAL A 6 11.70 7.79 14.64
N GLU A 7 12.55 8.82 14.70
CA GLU A 7 12.40 9.96 15.61
C GLU A 7 11.41 11.05 15.14
N GLY A 8 10.77 10.91 13.97
CA GLY A 8 9.87 11.94 13.41
C GLY A 8 10.59 13.26 13.06
N LYS A 9 11.92 13.26 13.09
CA LYS A 9 12.80 14.41 12.85
C LYS A 9 13.55 14.27 11.52
N MET A 10 12.95 13.63 10.53
CA MET A 10 13.60 13.49 9.23
C MET A 10 13.65 14.86 8.54
N PRO A 11 14.84 15.41 8.24
CA PRO A 11 14.96 16.66 7.51
C PRO A 11 14.28 16.53 6.13
N ALA A 12 13.70 17.62 5.62
CA ALA A 12 13.02 17.62 4.32
C ALA A 12 13.91 17.09 3.17
N THR A 13 15.22 17.27 3.28
CA THR A 13 16.25 16.76 2.37
C THR A 13 16.35 15.23 2.39
N ASP A 14 16.23 14.59 3.54
CA ASP A 14 16.29 13.14 3.67
C ASP A 14 15.00 12.46 3.16
N LEU A 15 13.85 13.12 3.37
CA LEU A 15 12.56 12.74 2.79
C LEU A 15 12.59 12.86 1.27
N HIS A 16 13.21 13.93 0.74
CA HIS A 16 13.46 14.10 -0.69
C HIS A 16 14.39 13.00 -1.22
N ASN A 17 15.49 12.71 -0.53
CA ASN A 17 16.45 11.67 -0.92
C ASN A 17 15.81 10.27 -0.92
N LEU A 18 14.92 9.99 0.02
CA LEU A 18 14.13 8.76 0.03
C LEU A 18 13.23 8.68 -1.20
N ARG A 19 12.49 9.76 -1.53
CA ARG A 19 11.67 9.84 -2.76
C ARG A 19 12.51 9.63 -4.03
N VAL A 20 13.70 10.23 -4.10
CA VAL A 20 14.63 10.07 -5.23
C VAL A 20 15.13 8.64 -5.33
N ARG A 21 15.55 8.02 -4.21
CA ARG A 21 15.97 6.60 -4.18
C ARG A 21 14.84 5.69 -4.64
N LEU A 22 13.61 5.94 -4.23
CA LEU A 22 12.43 5.17 -4.66
C LEU A 22 12.19 5.27 -6.17
N LYS A 23 12.29 6.48 -6.75
CA LYS A 23 12.22 6.68 -8.20
C LYS A 23 13.32 5.89 -8.93
N LYS A 24 14.53 5.86 -8.37
CA LYS A 24 15.67 5.10 -8.90
C LYS A 24 15.48 3.58 -8.77
N THR A 25 14.99 3.09 -7.63
CA THR A 25 14.71 1.67 -7.40
C THR A 25 13.58 1.18 -8.32
N LYS A 26 12.53 1.97 -8.52
CA LYS A 26 11.50 1.69 -9.54
C LYS A 26 12.13 1.52 -10.92
N ASN A 27 13.00 2.43 -11.32
CA ASN A 27 13.75 2.30 -12.57
C ASN A 27 14.68 1.07 -12.58
N GLY A 28 15.28 0.71 -11.44
CA GLY A 28 16.12 -0.47 -11.26
C GLY A 28 15.35 -1.78 -11.40
N LEU A 29 14.17 -1.90 -10.80
CA LEU A 29 13.27 -3.05 -10.98
C LEU A 29 12.83 -3.20 -12.44
N LEU A 30 12.58 -2.08 -13.13
CA LEU A 30 12.35 -2.05 -14.58
C LEU A 30 13.59 -2.43 -15.42
N LYS A 31 14.80 -2.37 -14.86
CA LYS A 31 16.04 -2.81 -15.51
C LYS A 31 16.38 -4.26 -15.20
N ASN A 32 16.18 -4.72 -13.97
CA ASN A 32 16.42 -6.09 -13.53
C ASN A 32 15.42 -7.08 -14.16
N SER A 33 14.26 -6.61 -14.59
CA SER A 33 13.37 -7.36 -15.46
C SER A 33 13.97 -7.66 -16.84
N ARG A 34 15.06 -7.00 -17.29
CA ARG A 34 15.73 -7.34 -18.56
C ARG A 34 16.46 -8.67 -18.51
N SER A 35 17.03 -9.03 -17.36
CA SER A 35 17.69 -10.33 -17.18
C SER A 35 16.68 -11.49 -17.00
N PHE A 36 15.40 -11.16 -16.79
CA PHE A 36 14.28 -12.10 -16.65
C PHE A 36 13.46 -12.26 -17.96
N ARG A 37 13.89 -11.63 -19.07
CA ARG A 37 13.17 -11.60 -20.36
C ARG A 37 13.42 -12.79 -21.29
N SER A 38 14.24 -13.77 -20.91
CA SER A 38 14.61 -14.87 -21.81
C SER A 38 13.57 -16.00 -21.94
N GLY A 39 12.47 -15.98 -21.18
CA GLY A 39 11.48 -17.07 -21.21
C GLY A 39 10.01 -16.67 -21.38
N PHE A 40 9.66 -15.40 -21.18
CA PHE A 40 8.27 -14.93 -21.28
C PHE A 40 8.22 -13.56 -21.98
N GLN A 41 7.55 -13.50 -23.13
CA GLN A 41 7.20 -12.24 -23.78
C GLN A 41 6.14 -11.52 -22.93
N PHE A 42 6.56 -10.88 -21.84
CA PHE A 42 5.72 -9.88 -21.19
C PHE A 42 5.79 -8.59 -22.00
N GLU A 43 4.68 -8.20 -22.61
CA GLU A 43 4.45 -6.82 -23.01
C GLU A 43 4.85 -5.90 -21.85
N LYS A 44 5.44 -4.73 -22.15
CA LYS A 44 5.84 -3.76 -21.12
C LYS A 44 4.58 -3.18 -20.45
N VAL A 45 4.02 -3.88 -19.48
CA VAL A 45 2.90 -3.38 -18.66
C VAL A 45 3.38 -2.14 -17.91
N THR A 46 2.72 -1.01 -18.18
CA THR A 46 2.98 0.26 -17.50
C THR A 46 1.87 0.55 -16.49
N TRP A 47 2.13 1.46 -15.55
CA TRP A 47 1.12 1.90 -14.60
C TRP A 47 -0.10 2.56 -15.29
N HIS A 48 0.08 3.15 -16.48
CA HIS A 48 -1.03 3.66 -17.29
C HIS A 48 -1.94 2.53 -17.78
N THR A 49 -1.38 1.36 -18.07
CA THR A 49 -2.17 0.19 -18.47
C THR A 49 -3.07 -0.25 -17.32
N ILE A 50 -2.53 -0.26 -16.10
CA ILE A 50 -3.30 -0.56 -14.87
C ILE A 50 -4.36 0.53 -14.61
N GLN A 51 -4.00 1.80 -14.73
CA GLN A 51 -4.93 2.92 -14.57
C GLN A 51 -6.12 2.82 -15.52
N LYS A 52 -5.88 2.48 -16.79
CA LYS A 52 -6.94 2.31 -17.81
C LYS A 52 -7.84 1.10 -17.58
N SER A 53 -7.37 0.07 -16.87
CA SER A 53 -8.19 -1.11 -16.56
C SER A 53 -9.10 -0.91 -15.35
N LEU A 54 -8.83 0.08 -14.50
CA LEU A 54 -9.65 0.34 -13.32
C LEU A 54 -11.01 0.94 -13.71
N LYS A 55 -12.09 0.36 -13.18
CA LYS A 55 -13.45 0.91 -13.29
C LYS A 55 -13.59 2.15 -12.38
N PRO A 56 -14.62 2.99 -12.60
CA PRO A 56 -14.93 4.06 -11.67
C PRO A 56 -15.12 3.51 -10.26
N LYS A 57 -14.59 4.22 -9.26
CA LYS A 57 -14.59 3.84 -7.83
C LYS A 57 -13.67 2.67 -7.45
N GLU A 58 -12.80 2.21 -8.34
CA GLU A 58 -11.75 1.25 -8.00
C GLU A 58 -10.41 1.94 -7.71
N ALA A 59 -9.53 1.27 -6.97
CA ALA A 59 -8.14 1.68 -6.80
C ALA A 59 -7.21 0.46 -6.84
N ALA A 60 -5.97 0.67 -7.29
CA ALA A 60 -4.88 -0.30 -7.21
C ALA A 60 -3.80 0.21 -6.26
N VAL A 61 -3.31 -0.66 -5.39
CA VAL A 61 -2.31 -0.35 -4.36
C VAL A 61 -1.20 -1.38 -4.42
N GLU A 62 0.04 -0.92 -4.58
CA GLU A 62 1.24 -1.76 -4.44
C GLU A 62 1.96 -1.34 -3.16
N ILE A 63 1.96 -2.22 -2.15
CA ILE A 63 2.72 -2.04 -0.92
C ILE A 63 4.15 -2.50 -1.16
N ILE A 64 5.11 -1.66 -0.77
CA ILE A 64 6.53 -1.95 -0.93
C ILE A 64 7.20 -1.76 0.42
N ARG A 65 7.93 -2.79 0.88
CA ARG A 65 8.76 -2.71 2.08
C ARG A 65 9.99 -1.87 1.82
N LEU A 66 10.21 -0.86 2.65
CA LEU A 66 11.33 0.07 2.55
C LEU A 66 12.12 0.10 3.86
N VAL A 67 13.40 0.46 3.77
CA VAL A 67 14.28 0.65 4.95
C VAL A 67 14.13 -0.52 5.94
N ASP A 68 14.29 -1.74 5.43
CA ASP A 68 14.20 -3.00 6.18
C ASP A 68 12.91 -3.18 7.02
N GLY A 69 11.78 -2.61 6.58
CA GLY A 69 10.48 -2.71 7.26
C GLY A 69 10.22 -1.63 8.30
N LEU A 70 11.11 -0.63 8.42
CA LEU A 70 10.80 0.56 9.21
C LEU A 70 9.78 1.47 8.53
N VAL A 71 9.72 1.42 7.20
CA VAL A 71 8.81 2.22 6.38
C VAL A 71 8.19 1.34 5.31
N TYR A 72 6.92 1.53 5.03
CA TYR A 72 6.24 0.94 3.88
C TYR A 72 5.72 2.06 2.99
N GLY A 73 5.92 1.91 1.69
CA GLY A 73 5.34 2.79 0.68
C GLY A 73 4.15 2.13 0.03
N ALA A 74 2.98 2.77 0.05
CA ALA A 74 1.83 2.37 -0.73
C ALA A 74 1.79 3.21 -2.01
N LEU A 75 2.07 2.58 -3.16
CA LEU A 75 1.90 3.20 -4.47
C LEU A 75 0.45 3.02 -4.91
N ILE A 76 -0.26 4.12 -5.05
CA ILE A 76 -1.69 4.18 -5.31
C ILE A 76 -1.93 4.66 -6.73
N ILE A 77 -2.82 3.95 -7.43
CA ILE A 77 -3.33 4.31 -8.75
C ILE A 77 -4.86 4.28 -8.68
N THR A 78 -5.47 5.35 -9.15
CA THR A 78 -6.92 5.51 -9.35
C THR A 78 -7.19 5.80 -10.83
N PRO A 79 -8.44 5.65 -11.31
CA PRO A 79 -8.82 6.08 -12.65
C PRO A 79 -8.48 7.55 -12.96
N GLU A 80 -8.38 8.41 -11.96
CA GLU A 80 -8.08 9.84 -12.09
C GLU A 80 -6.58 10.16 -12.03
N THR A 81 -5.73 9.14 -11.81
CA THR A 81 -4.27 9.31 -11.74
C THR A 81 -3.71 9.61 -13.13
N THR A 82 -3.27 10.85 -13.37
CA THR A 82 -2.82 11.32 -14.70
C THR A 82 -1.31 11.55 -14.80
N GLN A 83 -0.66 12.08 -13.76
CA GLN A 83 0.76 12.45 -13.83
C GLN A 83 1.68 11.31 -13.38
N GLN A 84 1.43 10.77 -12.19
CA GLN A 84 2.22 9.69 -11.60
C GLN A 84 1.43 8.99 -10.49
N PRO A 85 1.75 7.72 -10.18
CA PRO A 85 1.21 7.06 -8.99
C PRO A 85 1.49 7.86 -7.73
N VAL A 86 0.49 7.92 -6.86
CA VAL A 86 0.57 8.60 -5.57
C VAL A 86 1.31 7.69 -4.61
N MET A 87 2.11 8.26 -3.71
CA MET A 87 2.80 7.48 -2.68
C MET A 87 2.35 7.93 -1.30
N SER A 88 1.73 6.99 -0.57
CA SER A 88 1.49 7.12 0.88
C SER A 88 2.57 6.36 1.65
N LEU A 89 2.97 6.87 2.81
CA LEU A 89 4.01 6.26 3.65
C LEU A 89 3.40 5.83 4.98
N VAL A 90 3.69 4.60 5.36
CA VAL A 90 3.39 4.04 6.68
C VAL A 90 4.72 3.85 7.40
N MET A 91 4.87 4.45 8.58
CA MET A 91 6.18 4.57 9.25
C MET A 91 6.16 4.01 10.67
N SER A 92 7.28 3.42 11.05
CA SER A 92 7.62 3.14 12.44
C SER A 92 7.86 4.42 13.23
N THR A 93 7.68 4.35 14.55
CA THR A 93 8.05 5.42 15.50
C THR A 93 9.26 5.01 16.33
N LYS A 94 9.77 5.95 17.15
CA LYS A 94 10.94 5.76 18.03
C LYS A 94 10.86 4.52 18.90
N SER A 95 9.66 4.21 19.38
CA SER A 95 9.42 3.13 20.33
C SER A 95 8.63 1.96 19.73
N LYS A 96 8.00 2.15 18.56
CA LYS A 96 7.15 1.12 17.94
C LYS A 96 7.48 0.93 16.48
N HIS A 97 8.00 -0.24 16.14
CA HIS A 97 8.29 -0.64 14.78
C HIS A 97 7.13 -1.42 14.17
N LEU A 98 6.90 -1.22 12.88
CA LEU A 98 5.80 -1.85 12.12
C LEU A 98 5.88 -3.38 12.19
N ASP A 99 7.05 -3.95 11.91
CA ASP A 99 7.25 -5.40 11.89
C ASP A 99 7.40 -6.02 13.30
N LYS A 100 7.35 -5.21 14.37
CA LYS A 100 7.56 -5.66 15.75
C LYS A 100 6.44 -5.23 16.68
N GLN A 101 6.56 -4.07 17.33
CA GLN A 101 5.64 -3.68 18.40
C GLN A 101 4.22 -3.44 17.87
N PHE A 102 4.08 -2.82 16.69
CA PHE A 102 2.75 -2.63 16.10
C PHE A 102 2.14 -3.97 15.69
N TYR A 103 2.91 -4.85 15.03
CA TYR A 103 2.41 -6.17 14.66
C TYR A 103 2.09 -7.04 15.88
N LYS A 104 2.89 -6.98 16.95
CA LYS A 104 2.61 -7.69 18.20
C LYS A 104 1.28 -7.23 18.82
N ASN A 105 0.99 -5.92 18.77
CA ASN A 105 -0.29 -5.40 19.25
C ASN A 105 -1.46 -5.95 18.42
N TYR A 106 -1.34 -5.94 17.09
CA TYR A 106 -2.32 -6.55 16.18
C TYR A 106 -2.52 -8.05 16.44
N TYR A 107 -1.42 -8.80 16.56
CA TYR A 107 -1.49 -10.23 16.79
C TYR A 107 -2.16 -10.55 18.13
N ASN A 108 -1.82 -9.79 19.17
CA ASN A 108 -2.40 -9.96 20.49
C ASN A 108 -3.88 -9.56 20.53
N SER A 109 -4.30 -8.51 19.83
CA SER A 109 -5.71 -8.10 19.81
C SER A 109 -6.60 -9.19 19.24
N ILE A 110 -6.15 -9.86 18.19
CA ILE A 110 -6.84 -11.02 17.61
C ILE A 110 -6.79 -12.22 18.56
N THR A 111 -5.60 -12.56 19.06
CA THR A 111 -5.41 -13.78 19.88
C THR A 111 -6.16 -13.70 21.21
N LEU A 112 -6.17 -12.52 21.83
CA LEU A 112 -6.82 -12.27 23.12
C LEU A 112 -8.25 -11.75 22.98
N GLN A 113 -8.75 -11.60 21.74
CA GLN A 113 -10.06 -11.03 21.43
C GLN A 113 -10.30 -9.67 22.12
N SER A 114 -9.24 -8.88 22.24
CA SER A 114 -9.31 -7.54 22.83
C SER A 114 -9.49 -6.48 21.75
N GLU A 115 -10.05 -5.34 22.12
CA GLU A 115 -10.24 -4.22 21.20
C GLU A 115 -8.91 -3.75 20.58
N ASP A 116 -8.90 -3.59 19.25
CA ASP A 116 -7.76 -3.07 18.50
C ASP A 116 -7.99 -1.62 18.06
N SER A 117 -7.49 -0.68 18.87
CA SER A 117 -7.62 0.75 18.59
C SER A 117 -6.47 1.34 17.76
N LEU A 118 -5.44 0.55 17.43
CA LEU A 118 -4.17 1.06 16.89
C LEU A 118 -3.87 0.57 15.48
N SER A 119 -4.23 -0.68 15.14
CA SER A 119 -3.81 -1.30 13.89
C SER A 119 -4.44 -0.63 12.68
N TYR A 120 -5.73 -0.25 12.75
CA TYR A 120 -6.37 0.53 11.69
C TYR A 120 -5.64 1.84 11.43
N LYS A 121 -5.41 2.62 12.49
CA LYS A 121 -4.74 3.94 12.42
C LYS A 121 -3.32 3.83 11.86
N THR A 122 -2.65 2.72 12.15
CA THR A 122 -1.25 2.52 11.79
C THR A 122 -1.10 1.99 10.36
N TYR A 123 -1.79 0.90 10.02
CA TYR A 123 -1.59 0.18 8.77
C TYR A 123 -2.54 0.60 7.65
N TRP A 124 -3.77 0.97 7.98
CA TRP A 124 -4.80 1.19 6.95
C TRP A 124 -5.12 2.65 6.71
N GLN A 125 -5.28 3.44 7.78
CA GLN A 125 -5.70 4.83 7.69
C GLN A 125 -4.83 5.68 6.73
N PRO A 126 -3.48 5.63 6.77
CA PRO A 126 -2.66 6.43 5.87
C PRO A 126 -2.86 6.06 4.38
N ILE A 127 -3.22 4.81 4.11
CA ILE A 127 -3.45 4.31 2.74
C ILE A 127 -4.82 4.79 2.27
N ILE A 128 -5.88 4.53 3.03
CA ILE A 128 -7.25 4.85 2.61
C ILE A 128 -7.49 6.36 2.53
N ASP A 129 -6.92 7.14 3.44
CA ASP A 129 -7.02 8.62 3.38
C ASP A 129 -6.32 9.16 2.12
N SER A 130 -5.19 8.54 1.73
CA SER A 130 -4.49 8.89 0.49
C SER A 130 -5.29 8.49 -0.75
N ILE A 131 -5.89 7.30 -0.78
CA ILE A 131 -6.77 6.88 -1.89
C ILE A 131 -7.94 7.86 -2.02
N ARG A 132 -8.68 8.10 -0.95
CA ARG A 132 -9.85 9.01 -0.95
C ARG A 132 -9.49 10.40 -1.44
N SER A 133 -8.34 10.96 -1.03
CA SER A 133 -7.90 12.28 -1.48
C SER A 133 -7.67 12.37 -2.99
N HIS A 134 -7.46 11.24 -3.67
CA HIS A 134 -7.23 11.15 -5.11
C HIS A 134 -8.40 10.49 -5.87
N MET A 135 -9.55 10.32 -5.22
CA MET A 135 -10.79 9.83 -5.80
C MET A 135 -11.75 10.99 -6.11
N PRO A 136 -12.66 10.86 -7.09
CA PRO A 136 -13.64 11.90 -7.40
C PRO A 136 -14.50 12.20 -6.19
N LYS A 137 -14.63 13.49 -5.86
CA LYS A 137 -15.43 13.96 -4.71
C LYS A 137 -15.01 13.34 -3.37
N GLN A 138 -13.77 12.86 -3.26
CA GLN A 138 -13.20 12.26 -2.05
C GLN A 138 -14.00 11.08 -1.48
N LYS A 139 -14.70 10.36 -2.37
CA LYS A 139 -15.52 9.20 -2.01
C LYS A 139 -14.68 7.99 -1.68
N MET A 140 -15.24 7.14 -0.82
CA MET A 140 -14.69 5.82 -0.52
C MET A 140 -14.65 4.97 -1.81
N PRO A 141 -13.51 4.33 -2.15
CA PRO A 141 -13.47 3.36 -3.23
C PRO A 141 -14.36 2.16 -2.88
N GLN A 142 -15.10 1.64 -3.87
CA GLN A 142 -15.92 0.45 -3.68
C GLN A 142 -15.08 -0.82 -3.68
N ARG A 143 -13.96 -0.82 -4.40
CA ARG A 143 -13.03 -1.95 -4.49
C ARG A 143 -11.59 -1.45 -4.52
N ILE A 144 -10.71 -2.15 -3.83
CA ILE A 144 -9.27 -1.87 -3.81
C ILE A 144 -8.53 -3.18 -4.09
N TYR A 145 -7.76 -3.20 -5.17
CA TYR A 145 -6.80 -4.26 -5.44
C TYR A 145 -5.50 -3.95 -4.70
N ILE A 146 -5.05 -4.84 -3.84
CA ILE A 146 -3.86 -4.60 -3.00
C ILE A 146 -2.83 -5.72 -3.17
N SER A 147 -1.62 -5.34 -3.56
CA SER A 147 -0.43 -6.19 -3.54
C SER A 147 0.34 -5.93 -2.27
N ASN A 148 0.54 -6.97 -1.45
CA ASN A 148 1.15 -6.87 -0.13
C ASN A 148 2.64 -7.22 -0.17
N ASP A 149 3.42 -6.57 0.70
CA ASP A 149 4.83 -6.87 0.93
C ASP A 149 5.15 -6.81 2.44
N GLY A 150 6.18 -7.54 2.86
CA GLY A 150 6.65 -7.60 4.24
C GLY A 150 5.53 -7.94 5.22
N ILE A 151 5.39 -7.12 6.28
CA ILE A 151 4.43 -7.34 7.36
C ILE A 151 2.97 -7.32 6.88
N TYR A 152 2.67 -6.64 5.77
CA TYR A 152 1.30 -6.61 5.23
C TYR A 152 0.82 -8.00 4.78
N ASN A 153 1.73 -8.94 4.47
CA ASN A 153 1.35 -10.33 4.20
C ASN A 153 0.83 -11.08 5.43
N GLN A 154 1.10 -10.57 6.64
CA GLN A 154 0.65 -11.16 7.91
C GLN A 154 -0.59 -10.47 8.47
N LEU A 155 -1.06 -9.39 7.82
CA LEU A 155 -2.22 -8.62 8.26
C LEU A 155 -3.46 -9.05 7.48
N ASN A 156 -4.54 -9.36 8.21
CA ASN A 156 -5.89 -9.34 7.65
C ASN A 156 -6.46 -7.92 7.74
N LEU A 157 -6.27 -7.12 6.68
CA LEU A 157 -6.77 -5.75 6.63
C LEU A 157 -8.30 -5.66 6.72
N ASN A 158 -9.03 -6.67 6.24
CA ASN A 158 -10.49 -6.73 6.32
C ASN A 158 -11.00 -6.74 7.76
N ALA A 159 -10.22 -7.32 8.69
CA ALA A 159 -10.56 -7.42 10.10
C ALA A 159 -10.20 -6.16 10.91
N LEU A 160 -9.60 -5.14 10.30
CA LEU A 160 -9.31 -3.89 10.99
C LEU A 160 -10.59 -3.08 11.12
N GLN A 161 -10.85 -2.57 12.31
CA GLN A 161 -12.01 -1.74 12.61
C GLN A 161 -11.61 -0.26 12.67
N ASP A 162 -12.37 0.61 12.03
CA ASP A 162 -12.19 2.05 12.18
C ASP A 162 -12.75 2.49 13.54
N PRO A 163 -11.91 2.95 14.49
CA PRO A 163 -12.37 3.34 15.81
C PRO A 163 -13.24 4.61 15.81
N ARG A 164 -13.35 5.32 14.69
CA ARG A 164 -14.19 6.53 14.56
C ARG A 164 -15.66 6.19 14.33
N ASN A 165 -15.93 5.09 13.61
CA ASN A 165 -17.28 4.73 13.17
C ASN A 165 -17.68 3.29 13.54
N GLY A 166 -16.76 2.49 14.07
CA GLY A 166 -16.98 1.11 14.49
C GLY A 166 -17.14 0.11 13.33
N LYS A 167 -16.92 0.51 12.08
CA LYS A 167 -17.05 -0.38 10.91
C LYS A 167 -15.73 -1.09 10.63
N PHE A 168 -15.83 -2.32 10.14
CA PHE A 168 -14.67 -3.04 9.63
C PHE A 168 -14.36 -2.60 8.21
N VAL A 169 -13.10 -2.73 7.79
CA VAL A 169 -12.70 -2.42 6.41
C VAL A 169 -13.53 -3.21 5.40
N LEU A 170 -13.86 -4.48 5.72
CA LEU A 170 -14.72 -5.32 4.88
C LEU A 170 -16.13 -4.76 4.66
N ASP A 171 -16.62 -3.92 5.58
CA ASP A 171 -17.94 -3.29 5.47
C ASP A 171 -17.88 -2.01 4.62
N GLU A 172 -16.70 -1.41 4.47
CA GLU A 172 -16.51 -0.12 3.81
C GLU A 172 -16.06 -0.25 2.35
N THR A 173 -15.29 -1.30 2.03
CA THR A 173 -14.71 -1.51 0.69
C THR A 173 -14.40 -2.98 0.45
N ASP A 174 -14.49 -3.41 -0.80
CA ASP A 174 -14.09 -4.74 -1.22
C ASP A 174 -12.57 -4.81 -1.43
N LEU A 175 -11.85 -5.41 -0.49
CA LEU A 175 -10.40 -5.62 -0.60
C LEU A 175 -10.08 -6.92 -1.34
N VAL A 176 -9.46 -6.78 -2.51
CA VAL A 176 -8.98 -7.89 -3.34
C VAL A 176 -7.47 -7.97 -3.24
N VAL A 177 -6.96 -8.97 -2.52
CA VAL A 177 -5.51 -9.22 -2.45
C VAL A 177 -5.04 -9.86 -3.76
N VAL A 178 -4.02 -9.27 -4.37
CA VAL A 178 -3.39 -9.72 -5.63
C VAL A 178 -1.90 -9.97 -5.40
N THR A 179 -1.26 -10.82 -6.23
CA THR A 179 0.18 -11.06 -6.12
C THR A 179 0.97 -9.84 -6.60
N ASN A 180 0.45 -9.14 -7.60
CA ASN A 180 0.95 -7.85 -8.05
C ASN A 180 -0.17 -7.08 -8.76
N THR A 181 -0.06 -5.75 -8.87
CA THR A 181 -1.11 -4.93 -9.49
C THR A 181 -1.31 -5.17 -11.00
N LYS A 182 -0.43 -5.88 -11.70
CA LYS A 182 -0.67 -6.27 -13.11
C LYS A 182 -1.67 -7.40 -13.22
N ASP A 183 -1.93 -8.13 -12.14
CA ASP A 183 -2.94 -9.21 -12.13
C ASP A 183 -4.35 -8.66 -12.39
N ILE A 184 -4.58 -7.36 -12.19
CA ILE A 184 -5.82 -6.66 -12.54
C ILE A 184 -6.12 -6.78 -14.04
N LEU A 185 -5.10 -6.93 -14.88
CA LEU A 185 -5.23 -7.13 -16.33
C LEU A 185 -5.67 -8.55 -16.69
N ASN A 186 -5.61 -9.50 -15.76
CA ASN A 186 -6.07 -10.86 -15.99
C ASN A 186 -7.60 -10.94 -15.81
N PRO A 187 -8.34 -11.47 -16.80
CA PRO A 187 -9.81 -11.53 -16.77
C PRO A 187 -10.42 -12.32 -15.60
N ARG A 188 -9.60 -13.10 -14.87
CA ARG A 188 -10.03 -13.87 -13.69
C ARG A 188 -10.09 -13.01 -12.41
N VAL A 189 -9.34 -11.92 -12.38
CA VAL A 189 -9.26 -10.97 -11.26
C VAL A 189 -10.12 -9.73 -11.55
N SER A 190 -10.23 -9.34 -12.82
CA SER A 190 -11.15 -8.28 -13.24
C SER A 190 -12.61 -8.73 -13.11
N PRO A 191 -13.51 -7.94 -12.53
CA PRO A 191 -14.93 -8.25 -12.55
C PRO A 191 -15.47 -8.16 -13.99
N LYS A 192 -16.31 -9.14 -14.38
CA LYS A 192 -17.17 -9.03 -15.57
C LYS A 192 -17.91 -7.69 -15.60
#